data_AF-A0A6L4A357-F1
#
_entry.id   AF-A0A6L4A357-F1
#
_cell.length_a   1.000
_cell.length_b   1.000
_cell.length_c   1.000
_cell.angle_alpha   90.00
_cell.angle_beta   90.00
_cell.angle_gamma   90.00
#
_symmetry.space_group_name_H-M   'P 1'
#
loop_
_entity.id
_entity.type
_entity.pdbx_description
1 polymer ?
#
loop_
_entity_poly.entity_id
_entity_poly.type
_entity_poly.pdbx_seq_one_letter_code
_entity_poly.pdbx_strand_id
1 'polypeptide(L)'
;MKSKLMFRLICLSLLLVMALPSAVLASENYPIHSHPTQDGGNTLTYGTEVTGEITAEAFEQLWTLEAPSADRIGVVVERTGGNLVPMVSILDASGTEVAYSYGPNDTQSGSQIDSFTLPTAGSY
;
A
#
# COMPACT_ATOMS: atom_id res chain seq x y z
N MET A 1 -34.40 -4.00 59.65
CA MET A 1 -34.05 -5.12 58.74
C MET A 1 -33.99 -4.74 57.25
N LYS A 2 -33.81 -3.46 56.85
CA LYS A 2 -33.79 -3.05 55.44
C LYS A 2 -32.46 -2.44 54.94
N SER A 3 -31.54 -2.07 55.83
CA SER A 3 -30.28 -1.40 55.45
C SER A 3 -29.12 -2.34 55.08
N LYS A 4 -29.04 -3.54 55.67
CA LYS A 4 -28.00 -4.53 55.31
C LYS A 4 -28.21 -5.16 53.93
N LEU A 5 -29.44 -5.13 53.41
CA LEU A 5 -29.77 -5.63 52.07
C LEU A 5 -29.44 -4.60 50.98
N MET A 6 -29.63 -3.30 51.26
CA MET A 6 -29.26 -2.21 50.34
C MET A 6 -27.74 -2.10 50.13
N PHE A 7 -26.93 -2.34 51.16
CA PHE A 7 -25.47 -2.27 51.02
C PHE A 7 -24.88 -3.46 50.23
N ARG A 8 -25.52 -4.65 50.28
CA ARG A 8 -25.13 -5.79 49.43
C ARG A 8 -25.53 -5.61 47.97
N LEU A 9 -26.62 -4.89 47.67
CA LEU A 9 -27.01 -4.59 46.30
C LEU A 9 -26.07 -3.59 45.61
N ILE A 10 -25.54 -2.61 46.36
CA ILE A 10 -24.65 -1.57 45.80
C ILE A 10 -23.28 -2.13 45.43
N CYS A 11 -22.73 -3.10 46.19
CA CYS A 11 -21.51 -3.81 45.78
C CYS A 11 -21.75 -4.81 44.63
N LEU A 12 -22.95 -5.40 44.54
CA LEU A 12 -23.28 -6.31 43.43
C LEU A 12 -23.48 -5.54 42.11
N SER A 13 -23.94 -4.29 42.18
CA SER A 13 -24.01 -3.40 41.01
C SER A 13 -22.66 -2.86 40.56
N LEU A 14 -21.62 -2.87 41.41
CA LEU A 14 -20.27 -2.43 41.02
C LEU A 14 -19.39 -3.57 40.49
N LEU A 15 -19.79 -4.84 40.71
CA LEU A 15 -19.05 -6.01 40.21
C LEU A 15 -19.64 -6.62 38.92
N LEU A 16 -20.65 -6.00 38.31
CA LEU A 16 -21.24 -6.43 37.03
C LEU A 16 -20.73 -5.61 35.82
N VAL A 17 -19.70 -4.78 36.00
CA VAL A 17 -19.07 -3.98 34.93
C VAL A 17 -17.80 -4.67 34.37
N MET A 18 -17.61 -5.96 34.65
CA MET A 18 -16.41 -6.74 34.25
C MET A 18 -16.76 -8.04 33.52
N ALA A 19 -17.81 -8.04 32.69
CA ALA A 19 -18.09 -9.16 31.80
C ALA A 19 -18.94 -8.73 30.60
N LEU A 20 -18.47 -7.73 29.86
CA LEU A 20 -18.75 -7.74 28.43
C LEU A 20 -17.60 -8.53 27.80
N PRO A 21 -17.84 -9.72 27.20
CA PRO A 21 -16.95 -10.11 26.12
C PRO A 21 -17.00 -8.94 25.15
N SER A 22 -15.86 -8.30 24.89
CA SER A 22 -15.75 -7.42 23.74
C SER A 22 -16.19 -8.26 22.56
N ALA A 23 -17.44 -8.09 22.14
CA ALA A 23 -17.85 -8.51 20.82
C ALA A 23 -16.95 -7.67 19.93
N VAL A 24 -15.87 -8.30 19.46
CA VAL A 24 -15.13 -7.87 18.29
C VAL A 24 -16.17 -7.91 17.17
N LEU A 25 -16.94 -6.83 17.06
CA LEU A 25 -17.80 -6.61 15.93
C LEU A 25 -16.89 -6.19 14.81
N ALA A 26 -16.94 -7.01 13.77
CA ALA A 26 -16.20 -6.89 12.54
C ALA A 26 -14.68 -6.98 12.77
N SER A 27 -14.12 -8.14 12.40
CA SER A 27 -13.14 -8.04 11.32
C SER A 27 -13.83 -7.16 10.28
N GLU A 28 -13.48 -5.88 10.25
CA GLU A 28 -13.45 -5.22 8.97
C GLU A 28 -12.46 -6.11 8.22
N ASN A 29 -13.02 -7.10 7.52
CA ASN A 29 -12.61 -7.37 6.17
C ASN A 29 -12.77 -6.01 5.47
N TYR A 30 -11.84 -5.08 5.76
CA TYR A 30 -11.25 -4.29 4.72
C TYR A 30 -10.99 -5.35 3.68
N PRO A 31 -11.58 -5.28 2.48
CA PRO A 31 -11.02 -6.04 1.41
C PRO A 31 -9.53 -5.70 1.49
N ILE A 32 -8.72 -6.67 1.92
CA ILE A 32 -7.42 -6.80 1.33
C ILE A 32 -7.86 -6.95 -0.11
N HIS A 33 -7.83 -5.83 -0.83
CA HIS A 33 -7.66 -5.86 -2.25
C HIS A 33 -6.46 -6.78 -2.34
N SER A 34 -6.72 -8.05 -2.64
CA SER A 34 -5.72 -8.89 -3.22
C SER A 34 -5.26 -7.98 -4.33
N HIS A 35 -4.04 -7.42 -4.20
CA HIS A 35 -3.37 -6.85 -5.34
C HIS A 35 -3.63 -7.90 -6.40
N PRO A 36 -4.47 -7.61 -7.43
CA PRO A 36 -4.62 -8.57 -8.48
C PRO A 36 -3.18 -8.82 -8.86
N THR A 37 -2.68 -10.03 -8.60
CA THR A 37 -1.37 -10.42 -9.06
C THR A 37 -1.56 -10.42 -10.55
N GLN A 38 -1.35 -9.24 -11.14
CA GLN A 38 -1.31 -9.03 -12.56
C GLN A 38 -0.07 -9.79 -12.94
N ASP A 39 -0.34 -11.05 -13.27
CA ASP A 39 0.57 -12.08 -13.70
C ASP A 39 1.55 -11.49 -14.71
N GLY A 40 2.75 -11.13 -14.22
CA GLY A 40 4.04 -11.10 -14.91
C GLY A 40 4.14 -10.53 -16.34
N GLY A 41 3.18 -9.76 -16.84
CA GLY A 41 3.10 -9.40 -18.27
C GLY A 41 3.77 -8.08 -18.65
N ASN A 42 4.08 -7.25 -17.66
CA ASN A 42 4.49 -5.87 -17.87
C ASN A 42 6.00 -5.76 -17.69
N THR A 43 6.77 -6.00 -18.75
CA THR A 43 8.24 -5.91 -18.70
C THR A 43 8.73 -4.54 -19.14
N LEU A 44 9.73 -4.00 -18.44
CA LEU A 44 10.46 -2.80 -18.81
C LEU A 44 11.77 -3.14 -19.50
N THR A 45 12.15 -2.28 -20.44
CA THR A 45 13.48 -2.27 -21.04
C THR A 45 14.05 -0.86 -20.88
N TYR A 46 15.32 -0.76 -20.51
CA TYR A 46 16.00 0.53 -20.36
C TYR A 46 15.79 1.44 -21.58
N GLY A 47 15.42 2.69 -21.32
CA GLY A 47 15.23 3.71 -22.36
C GLY A 47 14.03 3.48 -23.28
N THR A 48 13.17 2.50 -22.98
CA THR A 48 11.94 2.25 -23.74
C THR A 48 10.73 2.71 -22.93
N GLU A 49 9.91 3.57 -23.53
CA GLU A 49 8.65 4.00 -22.94
C GLU A 49 7.58 2.92 -23.08
N VAL A 50 6.75 2.80 -22.06
CA VAL A 50 5.58 1.91 -22.03
C VAL A 50 4.36 2.69 -21.57
N THR A 51 3.17 2.18 -21.85
CA THR A 51 1.91 2.79 -21.42
C THR A 51 1.04 1.76 -20.75
N GLY A 52 0.32 2.17 -19.71
CA GLY A 52 -0.71 1.37 -19.06
C GLY A 52 -1.87 2.25 -18.59
N GLU A 53 -2.88 1.63 -17.99
CA GLU A 53 -4.07 2.30 -17.46
C GLU A 53 -4.33 1.95 -15.99
N ILE A 54 -4.50 2.96 -15.14
CA ILE A 54 -4.93 2.79 -13.74
C ILE A 54 -6.41 3.18 -13.67
N THR A 55 -7.22 2.31 -13.08
CA THR A 55 -8.67 2.48 -12.95
C THR A 55 -9.08 2.46 -11.48
N ALA A 56 -10.37 2.67 -11.19
CA ALA A 56 -10.88 2.55 -9.83
C ALA A 56 -10.87 1.09 -9.35
N GLU A 57 -11.00 0.14 -10.27
CA GLU A 57 -11.01 -1.30 -10.01
C GLU A 57 -9.59 -1.89 -9.92
N ALA A 58 -8.64 -1.31 -10.66
CA ALA A 58 -7.22 -1.65 -10.64
C ALA A 58 -6.39 -0.39 -10.40
N PHE A 59 -6.15 -0.09 -9.13
CA PHE A 59 -5.54 1.17 -8.66
C PHE A 59 -4.00 1.16 -8.71
N GLU A 60 -3.39 0.07 -9.17
CA GLU A 60 -1.94 -0.09 -9.30
C GLU A 60 -1.57 -0.93 -10.51
N GLN A 61 -0.31 -0.82 -10.93
CA GLN A 61 0.31 -1.71 -11.90
C GLN A 61 1.71 -2.07 -11.46
N LEU A 62 2.06 -3.35 -11.62
CA LEU A 62 3.40 -3.85 -11.42
C LEU A 62 4.09 -3.99 -12.77
N TRP A 63 5.33 -3.52 -12.83
CA TRP A 63 6.20 -3.61 -14.00
C TRP A 63 7.53 -4.20 -13.55
N THR A 64 8.09 -5.09 -14.36
CA THR A 64 9.34 -5.81 -14.03
C THR A 64 10.50 -5.32 -14.87
N LEU A 65 11.58 -4.92 -14.22
CA LEU A 65 12.87 -4.62 -14.83
C LEU A 65 13.93 -5.64 -14.37
N GLU A 66 14.55 -6.32 -15.32
CA GLU A 66 15.71 -7.18 -15.02
C GLU A 66 17.00 -6.36 -15.12
N ALA A 67 17.62 -6.08 -13.98
CA ALA A 67 18.86 -5.33 -13.88
C ALA A 67 20.08 -6.27 -13.84
N PRO A 68 21.04 -6.18 -14.77
CA PRO A 68 22.22 -7.06 -14.79
C PRO A 68 23.25 -6.72 -13.69
N SER A 69 23.15 -5.55 -13.08
CA SER A 69 24.07 -5.07 -12.03
C SER A 69 23.40 -4.04 -11.10
N ALA A 70 24.18 -3.51 -10.15
CA ALA A 70 23.80 -2.40 -9.27
C ALA A 70 23.70 -1.06 -10.05
N ASP A 71 22.76 -1.00 -10.99
CA ASP A 71 22.63 0.09 -11.94
C ASP A 71 22.09 1.35 -11.26
N ARG A 72 22.51 2.52 -11.75
CA ARG A 72 21.92 3.79 -11.36
C ARG A 72 20.82 4.16 -12.35
N ILE A 73 19.58 4.12 -11.91
CA ILE A 73 18.39 4.26 -12.75
C ILE A 73 17.58 5.50 -12.39
N GLY A 74 16.84 6.01 -13.36
CA GLY A 74 15.76 6.98 -13.14
C GLY A 74 14.44 6.41 -13.66
N VAL A 75 13.34 6.74 -13.00
CA VAL A 75 11.99 6.30 -13.37
C VAL A 75 11.11 7.53 -13.50
N VAL A 76 10.39 7.64 -14.61
CA VAL A 76 9.44 8.73 -14.88
C VAL A 76 8.10 8.11 -15.23
N VAL A 77 7.05 8.56 -14.55
CA VAL A 77 5.67 8.19 -14.84
C VAL A 77 4.91 9.45 -15.19
N GLU A 78 4.31 9.51 -16.38
CA GLU A 78 3.51 10.64 -16.84
C GLU A 78 2.06 10.23 -17.07
N ARG A 79 1.13 11.05 -16.57
CA ARG A 79 -0.31 10.92 -16.83
C ARG A 79 -0.60 11.37 -18.26
N THR A 80 -1.04 10.43 -19.08
CA THR A 80 -1.48 10.71 -20.47
C THR A 80 -2.98 11.04 -20.59
N GLY A 81 -3.77 10.80 -19.53
CA GLY A 81 -5.21 11.08 -19.51
C GLY A 81 -5.85 11.04 -18.11
N GLY A 82 -7.10 11.47 -17.98
CA GLY A 82 -7.80 11.51 -16.68
C GLY A 82 -7.28 12.63 -15.77
N ASN A 83 -7.36 12.46 -14.45
CA ASN A 83 -6.92 13.43 -13.43
C ASN A 83 -6.14 12.82 -12.26
N LEU A 84 -5.74 11.55 -12.35
CA LEU A 84 -4.93 10.88 -11.35
C LEU A 84 -3.56 11.58 -11.20
N VAL A 85 -3.13 11.80 -9.96
CA VAL A 85 -1.74 12.15 -9.67
C VAL A 85 -1.01 10.85 -9.38
N PRO A 86 -0.12 10.37 -10.28
CA PRO A 86 0.52 9.08 -10.10
C PRO A 86 1.55 9.13 -8.95
N MET A 87 1.85 7.97 -8.41
CA MET A 87 2.99 7.72 -7.53
C MET A 87 3.79 6.54 -8.10
N VAL A 88 5.06 6.43 -7.74
CA VAL A 88 5.91 5.33 -8.19
C VAL A 88 6.80 4.82 -7.06
N SER A 89 6.91 3.50 -6.95
CA SER A 89 7.84 2.79 -6.08
C SER A 89 8.76 1.89 -6.92
N ILE A 90 9.95 1.60 -6.39
CA ILE A 90 10.82 0.53 -6.87
C ILE A 90 10.80 -0.52 -5.77
N LEU A 91 10.45 -1.75 -6.14
CA LEU A 91 10.45 -2.90 -5.25
C LEU A 91 11.68 -3.75 -5.55
N ASP A 92 12.26 -4.41 -4.55
CA ASP A 92 13.22 -5.47 -4.80
C ASP A 92 12.53 -6.81 -5.11
N ALA A 93 13.32 -7.84 -5.43
CA ALA A 93 12.83 -9.19 -5.73
C ALA A 93 12.02 -9.85 -4.59
N SER A 94 12.08 -9.32 -3.35
CA SER A 94 11.27 -9.78 -2.23
C SER A 94 9.94 -9.03 -2.10
N GLY A 95 9.70 -8.03 -2.97
CA GLY A 95 8.58 -7.10 -2.90
C GLY A 95 8.80 -5.98 -1.88
N THR A 96 10.02 -5.79 -1.38
CA THR A 96 10.33 -4.72 -0.43
C THR A 96 10.56 -3.42 -1.18
N GLU A 97 9.89 -2.34 -0.77
CA GLU A 97 10.12 -1.02 -1.33
C GLU A 97 11.53 -0.52 -1.00
N VAL A 98 12.33 -0.25 -2.04
CA VAL A 98 13.70 0.27 -1.93
C VAL A 98 13.82 1.72 -2.37
N ALA A 99 12.83 2.24 -3.10
CA ALA A 99 12.69 3.65 -3.41
C ALA A 99 11.22 4.00 -3.62
N TYR A 100 10.88 5.26 -3.36
CA TYR A 100 9.53 5.78 -3.51
C TYR A 100 9.55 7.26 -3.87
N SER A 101 8.64 7.65 -4.74
CA SER A 101 8.34 9.04 -5.03
C SER A 101 6.85 9.26 -4.90
N TYR A 102 6.49 10.11 -3.92
CA TYR A 102 5.14 10.62 -3.79
C TYR A 102 5.07 12.00 -4.41
N GLY A 103 4.05 12.17 -5.21
CA GLY A 103 3.56 13.48 -5.53
C GLY A 103 4.07 14.00 -6.87
N PRO A 104 3.41 15.08 -7.28
CA PRO A 104 3.49 15.55 -8.63
C PRO A 104 4.87 16.12 -8.96
N ASN A 105 5.33 15.91 -10.19
CA ASN A 105 6.24 16.85 -10.84
C ASN A 105 5.64 18.27 -10.79
N ASP A 106 6.44 19.28 -11.14
CA ASP A 106 6.02 20.69 -11.17
C ASP A 106 4.65 20.96 -11.86
N THR A 107 4.24 20.10 -12.79
CA THR A 107 2.99 20.20 -13.57
C THR A 107 1.80 19.39 -13.04
N GLN A 108 1.92 18.68 -11.90
CA GLN A 108 0.82 17.82 -11.39
C GLN A 108 0.35 16.74 -12.35
N SER A 109 1.27 16.26 -13.17
CA SER A 109 0.99 15.29 -14.21
C SER A 109 1.82 14.01 -14.09
N GLY A 110 2.86 13.97 -13.26
CA GLY A 110 3.73 12.80 -13.18
C GLY A 110 4.38 12.59 -11.83
N SER A 111 5.13 11.50 -11.71
CA SER A 111 6.00 11.20 -10.59
C SER A 111 7.35 10.74 -11.11
N GLN A 112 8.42 11.05 -10.36
CA GLN A 112 9.78 10.79 -10.81
C GLN A 112 10.67 10.34 -9.67
N ILE A 113 11.50 9.33 -9.96
CA ILE A 113 12.69 8.98 -9.20
C ILE A 113 13.88 9.37 -10.08
N ASP A 114 14.57 10.46 -9.75
CA ASP A 114 15.61 11.03 -10.63
C ASP A 114 16.83 10.11 -10.80
N SER A 115 17.22 9.48 -9.69
CA SER A 115 18.46 8.72 -9.61
C SER A 115 18.43 7.82 -8.38
N PHE A 116 18.28 6.53 -8.60
CA PHE A 116 18.39 5.51 -7.58
C PHE A 116 19.43 4.46 -8.00
N THR A 117 20.36 4.14 -7.10
CA THR A 117 21.32 3.06 -7.33
C THR A 117 20.74 1.77 -6.79
N LEU A 118 20.46 0.81 -7.67
CA LEU A 118 20.00 -0.52 -7.31
C LEU A 118 21.04 -1.21 -6.42
N PRO A 119 20.64 -1.90 -5.33
CA PRO A 119 21.60 -2.55 -4.45
C PRO A 119 22.42 -3.65 -5.14
N THR A 120 21.79 -4.44 -6.02
CA THR A 120 22.40 -5.58 -6.71
C THR A 120 21.79 -5.81 -8.09
N ALA A 121 22.36 -6.74 -8.87
CA ALA A 121 21.63 -7.34 -9.99
C ALA A 121 20.36 -8.04 -9.49
N GLY A 122 19.30 -8.09 -10.32
CA GLY A 122 18.07 -8.81 -10.02
C GLY A 122 16.83 -8.20 -10.68
N SER A 123 15.68 -8.80 -10.36
CA SER A 123 14.36 -8.29 -10.72
C SER A 123 13.95 -7.19 -9.75
N TYR A 124 13.44 -6.10 -10.31
CA TYR A 124 12.85 -4.95 -9.61
C TYR A 124 11.50 -4.60 -10.24
#